data_AF-A0A0Q4HFC7-F1
#
_entry.id   AF-A0A0Q4HFC7-F1
#
_cell.length_a   1.000
_cell.length_b   1.000
_cell.length_c   1.000
_cell.angle_alpha   90.00
_cell.angle_beta   90.00
_cell.angle_gamma   90.00
#
_symmetry.space_group_name_H-M   'P 1'
#
loop_
_entity.id
_entity.type
_entity.pdbx_description
1 polymer ?
#
loop_
_entity_poly.entity_id
_entity_poly.type
_entity_poly.pdbx_seq_one_letter_code
_entity_poly.pdbx_strand_id
1 'polypeptide(L)'
;MERNGKHRGNLLTSAAIGPRQAGRVAAAADALVIDVTFAADASCSATIADTNFVLPDAATAFVAALRALPDRDRPVTLSVRGGAMASPRQIGVVLQLIRSAGFGNVTVIRAD
;
A
#
# COMPACT_ATOMS: atom_id res chain seq x y z
N MET A 1 -37.11 57.45 -26.01
CA MET A 1 -38.18 57.06 -25.06
C MET A 1 -38.07 55.54 -24.89
N GLU A 2 -37.41 55.10 -23.81
CA GLU A 2 -38.00 54.34 -22.67
C GLU A 2 -38.04 52.82 -22.93
N ARG A 3 -37.08 52.04 -22.41
CA ARG A 3 -36.94 51.39 -21.07
C ARG A 3 -37.80 50.12 -20.89
N ASN A 4 -37.18 48.95 -20.92
CA ASN A 4 -37.57 47.73 -20.17
C ASN A 4 -36.41 46.71 -20.29
N GLY A 5 -35.91 45.96 -19.32
CA GLY A 5 -36.22 45.74 -17.92
C GLY A 5 -35.05 44.95 -17.33
N LYS A 6 -34.74 45.23 -16.08
CA LYS A 6 -33.50 44.93 -15.37
C LYS A 6 -33.61 43.54 -14.71
N HIS A 7 -32.89 42.52 -15.19
CA HIS A 7 -32.64 41.30 -14.41
C HIS A 7 -31.29 41.40 -13.71
N ARG A 8 -31.36 41.79 -12.43
CA ARG A 8 -30.32 41.61 -11.43
C ARG A 8 -30.30 40.15 -11.00
N GLY A 9 -29.10 39.62 -10.80
CA GLY A 9 -28.91 38.59 -9.78
C GLY A 9 -28.12 37.37 -10.21
N ASN A 10 -26.81 37.47 -10.05
CA ASN A 10 -26.04 36.49 -9.27
C ASN A 10 -25.91 35.05 -9.83
N LEU A 11 -25.12 34.89 -10.88
CA LEU A 11 -24.37 33.64 -11.09
C LEU A 11 -22.90 33.89 -10.73
N LEU A 12 -22.70 34.13 -9.44
CA LEU A 12 -21.39 33.97 -8.83
C LEU A 12 -21.05 32.48 -8.81
N THR A 13 -19.75 32.21 -8.95
CA THR A 13 -19.06 31.09 -8.31
C THR A 13 -19.04 29.78 -9.10
N SER A 14 -17.96 29.72 -9.88
CA SER A 14 -16.92 28.71 -9.73
C SER A 14 -16.92 27.55 -10.70
N ALA A 15 -15.87 27.60 -11.51
CA ALA A 15 -15.01 26.49 -11.84
C ALA A 15 -15.76 25.20 -12.22
N ALA A 16 -15.92 25.04 -13.53
CA ALA A 16 -15.65 23.74 -14.12
C ALA A 16 -14.25 23.31 -13.64
N ILE A 17 -14.21 22.62 -12.49
CA ILE A 17 -13.15 21.69 -12.17
C ILE A 17 -13.35 20.58 -13.20
N GLY A 18 -12.87 20.83 -14.43
CA GLY A 18 -12.52 19.74 -15.32
C GLY A 18 -11.70 18.78 -14.49
N PRO A 19 -12.00 17.46 -14.53
CA PRO A 19 -11.42 16.49 -13.62
C PRO A 19 -9.93 16.75 -13.61
N ARG A 20 -9.52 17.32 -12.47
CA ARG A 20 -8.20 17.78 -12.15
C ARG A 20 -7.35 16.60 -12.47
N GLN A 21 -6.66 16.69 -13.60
CA GLN A 21 -5.44 15.98 -13.95
C GLN A 21 -5.16 14.96 -12.86
N ALA A 22 -5.82 13.81 -12.98
CA ALA A 22 -5.51 12.64 -12.18
C ALA A 22 -4.07 12.42 -12.60
N GLY A 23 -3.18 12.99 -11.79
CA GLY A 23 -1.78 13.14 -12.11
C GLY A 23 -1.39 11.76 -12.56
N ARG A 24 -0.94 11.67 -13.83
CA ARG A 24 -0.44 10.45 -14.45
C ARG A 24 0.09 9.62 -13.31
N VAL A 25 -0.66 8.61 -12.89
CA VAL A 25 -0.18 7.67 -11.90
C VAL A 25 0.97 7.09 -12.67
N ALA A 26 2.18 7.63 -12.40
CA ALA A 26 3.40 7.16 -12.99
C ALA A 26 3.29 5.67 -12.81
N ALA A 27 3.17 4.95 -13.94
CA ALA A 27 2.80 3.55 -14.00
C ALA A 27 3.44 2.90 -12.79
N ALA A 28 2.61 2.50 -11.81
CA ALA A 28 3.08 2.23 -10.45
C ALA A 28 4.34 1.40 -10.61
N ALA A 29 5.50 1.96 -10.24
CA ALA A 29 6.75 1.22 -10.28
C ALA A 29 6.41 -0.10 -9.59
N ASP A 30 6.49 -1.20 -10.36
CA ASP A 30 5.86 -2.48 -10.03
C ASP A 30 5.93 -2.66 -8.51
N ALA A 31 4.78 -2.58 -7.82
CA ALA A 31 4.83 -2.53 -6.36
C ALA A 31 5.40 -3.87 -5.88
N LEU A 32 6.35 -3.86 -4.95
CA LEU A 32 6.84 -5.12 -4.41
C LEU A 32 5.69 -5.73 -3.60
N VAL A 33 5.09 -6.80 -4.11
CA VAL A 33 4.05 -7.52 -3.40
C VAL A 33 4.68 -8.58 -2.51
N ILE A 34 4.36 -8.52 -1.22
CA ILE A 34 4.72 -9.54 -0.23
C ILE A 34 3.40 -10.16 0.25
N ASP A 35 3.15 -11.41 -0.11
CA ASP A 35 1.98 -12.13 0.38
C ASP A 35 2.31 -12.81 1.71
N VAL A 36 1.50 -12.57 2.73
CA VAL A 36 1.68 -13.09 4.07
C VAL A 36 0.43 -13.82 4.49
N THR A 37 0.58 -15.12 4.75
CA THR A 37 -0.50 -15.96 5.26
C THR A 37 -0.21 -16.33 6.71
N PHE A 38 -1.07 -15.88 7.62
CA PHE A 38 -0.99 -16.22 9.05
C PHE A 38 -1.63 -17.58 9.30
N ALA A 39 -0.93 -18.44 10.05
CA ALA A 39 -1.46 -19.70 10.53
C ALA A 39 -2.17 -19.52 11.88
N ALA A 40 -2.87 -20.56 12.33
CA ALA A 40 -3.47 -20.59 13.68
C ALA A 40 -2.43 -20.76 14.79
N ASP A 41 -1.26 -21.32 14.44
CA ASP A 41 -0.06 -21.28 15.25
C ASP A 41 0.64 -19.93 15.04
N ALA A 42 1.45 -19.44 15.98
CA ALA A 42 2.03 -18.08 15.98
C ALA A 42 2.99 -17.77 14.79
N SER A 43 3.05 -18.66 13.81
CA SER A 43 3.82 -18.61 12.58
C SER A 43 3.06 -17.94 11.42
N CYS A 44 3.82 -17.46 10.44
CA CYS A 44 3.25 -17.00 9.17
C CYS A 44 4.19 -17.31 8.01
N SER A 45 3.62 -17.50 6.82
CA SER A 45 4.38 -17.70 5.58
C SER A 45 4.39 -16.40 4.80
N ALA A 46 5.57 -15.86 4.52
CA ALA A 46 5.77 -14.64 3.74
C ALA A 46 6.43 -14.98 2.40
N THR A 47 5.80 -14.63 1.29
CA THR A 47 6.29 -14.90 -0.06
C THR A 47 6.76 -13.62 -0.74
N ILE A 48 7.99 -13.63 -1.27
CA ILE A 48 8.57 -12.56 -2.09
C ILE A 48 9.00 -13.19 -3.42
N ALA A 49 8.46 -12.72 -4.55
CA ALA A 49 8.84 -13.16 -5.90
C ALA A 49 9.02 -14.71 -5.99
N ASP A 50 7.97 -15.45 -5.62
CA ASP A 50 7.89 -16.92 -5.61
C ASP A 50 8.76 -17.64 -4.54
N THR A 51 9.50 -16.92 -3.72
CA THR A 51 10.25 -17.49 -2.59
C THR A 51 9.45 -17.37 -1.30
N ASN A 52 9.14 -18.50 -0.67
CA ASN A 52 8.40 -18.55 0.60
C ASN A 52 9.32 -18.64 1.82
N PHE A 53 9.03 -17.85 2.85
CA PHE A 53 9.74 -17.79 4.12
C PHE A 53 8.78 -18.03 5.28
N VAL A 54 9.06 -19.03 6.12
CA VAL A 54 8.26 -19.32 7.32
C VAL A 54 8.80 -18.51 8.49
N LEU A 55 8.04 -17.53 8.96
CA LEU A 55 8.40 -16.69 10.10
C LEU A 55 7.81 -17.28 11.40
N PRO A 56 8.54 -17.18 12.54
CA PRO A 56 9.78 -16.41 12.73
C PRO A 56 11.08 -17.14 12.32
N ASP A 57 11.05 -18.43 12.01
CA ASP A 57 12.23 -19.27 11.77
C ASP A 57 13.15 -18.72 10.67
N ALA A 58 12.58 -18.34 9.54
CA ALA A 58 13.28 -17.79 8.38
C ALA A 58 13.41 -16.25 8.39
N ALA A 59 13.25 -15.56 9.53
CA ALA A 59 13.26 -14.10 9.60
C ALA A 59 14.56 -13.48 9.09
N THR A 60 15.71 -14.07 9.42
CA THR A 60 17.02 -13.60 8.93
C THR A 60 17.14 -13.74 7.42
N ALA A 61 16.69 -14.87 6.86
CA ALA A 61 16.72 -15.13 5.42
C ALA A 61 15.76 -14.19 4.66
N PHE A 62 14.58 -13.95 5.23
CA PHE A 62 13.60 -13.00 4.71
C PHE A 62 14.16 -11.57 4.63
N VAL A 63 14.78 -11.08 5.71
CA VAL A 63 15.42 -9.76 5.73
C VAL A 63 16.60 -9.69 4.75
N ALA A 64 17.40 -10.76 4.63
CA ALA A 64 18.49 -10.82 3.66
C ALA A 64 17.98 -10.75 2.21
N ALA A 65 16.90 -11.49 1.89
CA ALA A 65 16.26 -11.46 0.58
C ALA A 65 15.73 -10.06 0.25
N LEU A 66 15.06 -9.40 1.21
CA LEU A 66 14.63 -8.01 1.05
C LEU A 66 15.79 -7.05 0.81
N ARG A 67 16.91 -7.21 1.54
CA ARG A 67 18.10 -6.36 1.37
C ARG A 67 18.82 -6.56 0.04
N ALA A 68 18.68 -7.74 -0.58
CA ALA A 68 19.25 -8.04 -1.88
C ALA A 68 18.49 -7.34 -3.03
N LEU A 69 17.28 -6.83 -2.79
CA LEU A 69 16.52 -6.09 -3.79
C LEU A 69 17.17 -4.71 -4.05
N PRO A 70 17.35 -4.30 -5.33
CA PRO A 70 18.07 -3.08 -5.69
C PRO A 70 17.30 -1.77 -5.39
N ASP A 71 15.96 -1.83 -5.31
CA ASP A 71 15.10 -0.65 -5.16
C ASP A 71 14.38 -0.62 -3.81
N ARG A 72 15.00 0.01 -2.81
CA ARG A 72 14.44 0.11 -1.44
C ARG A 72 13.38 1.20 -1.26
N ASP A 73 13.31 2.15 -2.19
CA ASP A 73 12.34 3.24 -2.19
C ASP A 73 11.01 2.83 -2.86
N ARG A 74 10.99 1.71 -3.60
CA ARG A 74 9.78 1.25 -4.29
C ARG A 74 8.66 0.98 -3.28
N PRO A 75 7.40 1.29 -3.65
CA PRO A 75 6.27 0.97 -2.79
C PRO A 75 6.18 -0.53 -2.56
N VAL A 76 5.96 -0.93 -1.31
CA VAL A 76 5.73 -2.31 -0.90
C VAL A 76 4.27 -2.50 -0.56
N THR A 77 3.64 -3.53 -1.10
CA THR A 77 2.30 -3.95 -0.74
C THR A 77 2.39 -5.23 0.08
N LEU A 78 2.02 -5.13 1.36
CA LEU A 78 1.87 -6.27 2.24
C LEU A 78 0.44 -6.81 2.12
N SER A 79 0.26 -7.87 1.35
CA SER A 79 -1.00 -8.61 1.22
C SER A 79 -1.12 -9.59 2.37
N VAL A 80 -2.07 -9.37 3.27
CA VAL A 80 -2.25 -10.16 4.49
C VAL A 80 -3.48 -11.06 4.37
N ARG A 81 -3.28 -12.36 4.55
CA ARG A 81 -4.30 -13.41 4.58
C ARG A 81 -4.31 -14.15 5.91
N GLY A 82 -5.42 -14.83 6.21
CA GLY A 82 -5.61 -15.57 7.47
C GLY A 82 -6.64 -14.93 8.41
N GLY A 83 -7.41 -13.95 7.94
CA GLY A 83 -8.56 -13.38 8.64
C GLY A 83 -8.28 -13.01 10.11
N ALA A 84 -8.98 -13.68 11.02
CA ALA A 84 -8.87 -13.48 12.47
C ALA A 84 -7.50 -13.85 13.05
N MET A 85 -6.72 -14.70 12.37
CA MET A 85 -5.37 -15.08 12.81
C MET A 85 -4.34 -13.98 12.53
N ALA A 86 -4.65 -13.04 11.62
CA ALA A 86 -3.78 -11.91 11.31
C ALA A 86 -4.00 -10.77 12.32
N SER A 87 -3.49 -10.95 13.55
CA SER A 87 -3.59 -9.91 14.58
C SER A 87 -2.74 -8.68 14.22
N PRO A 88 -3.15 -7.46 14.62
CA PRO A 88 -2.36 -6.25 14.37
C PRO A 88 -0.93 -6.33 14.91
N ARG A 89 -0.74 -7.06 16.02
CA ARG A 89 0.58 -7.29 16.61
C ARG A 89 1.48 -8.11 15.68
N GLN A 90 0.96 -9.21 15.14
CA GLN A 90 1.73 -10.07 14.24
C GLN A 90 2.05 -9.37 12.92
N ILE A 91 1.09 -8.63 12.35
CA ILE A 91 1.32 -7.77 11.18
C ILE A 91 2.41 -6.74 11.48
N GLY A 92 2.37 -6.12 12.66
CA GLY A 92 3.40 -5.17 13.13
C GLY A 92 4.81 -5.76 13.17
N VAL A 93 4.96 -7.02 13.59
CA VAL A 93 6.26 -7.72 13.60
C VAL A 93 6.79 -7.86 12.16
N VAL A 94 5.95 -8.30 11.22
CA VAL A 94 6.35 -8.44 9.80
C VAL A 94 6.71 -7.08 9.19
N LEU A 95 5.92 -6.05 9.48
CA LEU A 95 6.22 -4.68 9.06
C LEU A 95 7.56 -4.20 9.60
N GLN A 96 7.90 -4.52 10.85
CA GLN A 96 9.19 -4.15 11.43
C GLN A 96 10.35 -4.83 10.69
N LEU A 97 10.20 -6.10 10.30
CA LEU A 97 11.21 -6.80 9.50
C LEU A 97 11.41 -6.12 8.14
N ILE A 98 10.31 -5.77 7.45
CA ILE A 98 10.35 -5.07 6.16
C ILE A 98 11.06 -3.70 6.30
N ARG A 99 10.71 -2.92 7.33
CA ARG A 99 11.34 -1.62 7.61
C ARG A 99 12.82 -1.77 7.97
N SER A 100 13.21 -2.83 8.69
CA SER A 100 14.61 -3.13 9.02
C SER A 100 15.47 -3.51 7.81
N ALA A 101 14.84 -3.91 6.70
CA ALA A 101 15.48 -4.13 5.42
C ALA A 101 15.63 -2.85 4.58
N GLY A 102 15.04 -1.74 5.02
CA GLY A 102 15.16 -0.41 4.40
C GLY A 102 13.90 0.06 3.65
N PHE A 103 12.81 -0.71 3.65
CA PHE A 103 11.58 -0.34 2.97
C PHE A 103 10.69 0.53 3.87
N GLY A 104 10.58 1.81 3.55
CA GLY A 104 9.81 2.78 4.33
C GLY A 104 8.36 2.98 3.87
N ASN A 105 8.07 2.72 2.59
CA ASN A 105 6.76 2.96 1.99
C ASN A 105 5.98 1.63 1.87
N VAL A 106 5.30 1.23 2.94
CA VAL A 106 4.57 -0.04 3.01
C VAL A 106 3.07 0.22 3.15
N THR A 107 2.29 -0.31 2.20
CA THR A 107 0.83 -0.35 2.26
C THR A 107 0.39 -1.74 2.69
N VAL A 108 -0.46 -1.83 3.71
CA VAL A 108 -1.01 -3.12 4.17
C VAL A 108 -2.43 -3.28 3.63
N ILE A 109 -2.68 -4.41 2.98
CA ILE A 109 -4.00 -4.76 2.45
C ILE A 109 -4.39 -6.09 3.08
N ARG A 110 -5.59 -6.17 3.66
CA ARG A 110 -6.17 -7.44 4.07
C ARG A 110 -6.86 -8.05 2.85
N ALA A 111 -6.40 -9.21 2.42
CA ALA A 111 -6.84 -9.93 1.23
C ALA A 111 -7.67 -11.17 1.59
N ASP A 112 -8.56 -11.01 2.59
CA ASP A 112 -9.51 -12.02 3.05
C ASP A 112 -10.79 -11.99 2.20
#